data_AF-A0A1G6YIS0-F1
#
_entry.id   AF-A0A1G6YIS0-F1
#
_cell.length_a   1.000
_cell.length_b   1.000
_cell.length_c   1.000
_cell.angle_alpha   90.00
_cell.angle_beta   90.00
_cell.angle_gamma   90.00
#
_symmetry.space_group_name_H-M   'P 1'
#
loop_
_entity.id
_entity.type
_entity.pdbx_description
1 polymer ?
#
loop_
_entity_poly.entity_id
_entity_poly.type
_entity_poly.pdbx_seq_one_letter_code
_entity_poly.pdbx_strand_id
1 'polypeptide(L)'
;MVIANISDIILDIVHKLDDKSVTDFIAQKGKELATGIDVNTVLSNGILFFVEKQEHQNLITSTVREIKHYVLAHQELIREKVKQESYSIIPKFIDDTLADKITNGIAKYFQEVETNVQHPLRREIEAKVIAFSSEIKNEEKWQKKLNQLKDYLLREDKVNDYAKDIWDAIKSTLVQELSSNDTVLKTYLRNNIATLSQNLKNNTALQYKIDCWVRAKAYHYLLRNTHKFGELISSTMENWQGKELSNKLELEVGKDLQFIRVNGTLVGGIVGLIIHAVSRFL
;
A
#
# COMPACT_ATOMS: atom_id res chain seq x y z
N MET A 1 6.17 1.06 -19.98
CA MET A 1 6.10 2.54 -19.97
C MET A 1 5.07 3.05 -18.95
N VAL A 2 3.77 2.76 -19.08
CA VAL A 2 2.72 3.27 -18.15
C VAL A 2 2.97 2.89 -16.67
N ILE A 3 3.37 1.64 -16.38
CA ILE A 3 3.57 1.17 -14.99
C ILE A 3 4.84 1.73 -14.35
N ALA A 4 5.88 1.97 -15.14
CA ALA A 4 7.08 2.67 -14.67
C ALA A 4 6.70 4.09 -14.24
N ASN A 5 5.97 4.82 -15.10
CA ASN A 5 5.48 6.16 -14.78
C ASN A 5 4.56 6.18 -13.54
N ILE A 6 3.70 5.16 -13.35
CA ILE A 6 2.84 5.07 -12.15
C ILE A 6 3.67 4.77 -10.89
N SER A 7 4.68 3.91 -10.98
CA SER A 7 5.56 3.61 -9.85
C SER A 7 6.32 4.86 -9.40
N ASP A 8 6.83 5.64 -10.36
CA ASP A 8 7.54 6.90 -10.10
C ASP A 8 6.61 7.97 -9.49
N ILE A 9 5.37 8.07 -9.97
CA ILE A 9 4.36 8.98 -9.39
C ILE A 9 4.01 8.58 -7.95
N ILE A 10 3.79 7.30 -7.68
CA ILE A 10 3.47 6.82 -6.32
C ILE A 10 4.66 7.07 -5.38
N LEU A 11 5.88 6.81 -5.86
CA LEU A 11 7.10 7.04 -5.09
C LEU A 11 7.29 8.53 -4.77
N ASP A 12 7.08 9.42 -5.75
CA ASP A 12 7.13 10.87 -5.55
C ASP A 12 6.06 11.36 -4.56
N ILE A 13 4.84 10.80 -4.62
CA ILE A 13 3.77 11.08 -3.64
C ILE A 13 4.22 10.64 -2.24
N VAL A 14 4.69 9.39 -2.08
CA VAL A 14 5.13 8.84 -0.78
C VAL A 14 6.27 9.66 -0.18
N HIS A 15 7.20 10.16 -0.99
CA HIS A 15 8.28 11.03 -0.51
C HIS A 15 7.83 12.45 -0.14
N LYS A 16 6.76 12.96 -0.77
CA LYS A 16 6.22 14.31 -0.54
C LYS A 16 5.18 14.38 0.58
N LEU A 17 4.69 13.24 1.06
CA LEU A 17 3.77 13.19 2.19
C LEU A 17 4.48 13.63 3.47
N ASP A 18 3.81 14.50 4.23
CA ASP A 18 4.27 14.90 5.56
C ASP A 18 4.07 13.73 6.54
N ASP A 19 5.17 13.17 7.03
CA ASP A 19 5.17 11.97 7.88
C ASP A 19 4.32 12.17 9.14
N LYS A 20 4.32 13.38 9.70
CA LYS A 20 3.51 13.72 10.88
C LYS A 20 2.02 13.69 10.56
N SER A 21 1.59 14.35 9.49
CA SER A 21 0.18 14.37 9.07
C SER A 21 -0.36 12.96 8.79
N VAL A 22 0.43 12.10 8.17
CA VAL A 22 0.02 10.71 7.88
C VAL A 22 -0.02 9.88 9.17
N THR A 23 0.95 10.05 10.06
CA THR A 23 0.97 9.40 11.38
C THR A 23 -0.25 9.82 12.21
N ASP A 24 -0.53 11.12 12.31
CA ASP A 24 -1.69 11.66 13.04
C ASP A 24 -3.01 11.13 12.45
N PHE A 25 -3.09 11.04 11.12
CA PHE A 25 -4.25 10.44 10.44
C PHE A 25 -4.42 8.96 10.77
N ILE A 26 -3.34 8.16 10.70
CA ILE A 26 -3.37 6.73 11.07
C ILE A 26 -3.78 6.58 12.54
N ALA A 27 -3.20 7.37 13.44
CA ALA A 27 -3.51 7.35 14.87
C ALA A 27 -4.99 7.66 15.13
N GLN A 28 -5.52 8.71 14.50
CA GLN A 28 -6.92 9.11 14.64
C GLN A 28 -7.86 8.03 14.12
N LYS A 29 -7.61 7.51 12.92
CA LYS A 29 -8.44 6.46 12.32
C LYS A 29 -8.35 5.14 13.09
N GLY A 30 -7.17 4.81 13.60
CA GLY A 30 -6.96 3.65 14.47
C GLY A 30 -7.81 3.72 15.74
N LYS A 31 -7.81 4.87 16.42
CA LYS A 31 -8.66 5.11 17.61
C LYS A 31 -10.15 5.03 17.29
N GLU A 32 -10.58 5.66 16.19
CA GLU A 32 -11.98 5.66 15.75
C GLU A 32 -12.49 4.23 15.50
N LEU A 33 -11.72 3.43 14.74
CA LEU A 33 -12.06 2.03 14.46
C LEU A 33 -12.05 1.19 15.73
N ALA A 34 -11.03 1.34 16.58
CA ALA A 34 -10.89 0.52 17.79
C ALA A 34 -11.98 0.79 18.84
N THR A 35 -12.49 2.02 18.92
CA THR A 35 -13.53 2.40 19.90
C THR A 35 -14.85 1.68 19.63
N GLY A 36 -15.21 1.51 18.35
CA GLY A 36 -16.44 0.84 17.94
C GLY A 36 -16.38 -0.69 17.92
N ILE A 37 -15.21 -1.28 18.15
CA ILE A 37 -15.00 -2.73 18.07
C ILE A 37 -15.26 -3.41 19.41
N ASP A 38 -16.14 -4.41 19.37
CA ASP A 38 -16.23 -5.44 20.39
C ASP A 38 -15.10 -6.46 20.17
N VAL A 39 -14.00 -6.25 20.89
CA VAL A 39 -12.77 -7.06 20.80
C VAL A 39 -13.05 -8.52 21.14
N ASN A 40 -13.97 -8.79 22.06
CA ASN A 40 -14.33 -10.15 22.46
C ASN A 40 -14.99 -10.89 21.29
N THR A 41 -15.97 -10.24 20.65
CA THR A 41 -16.67 -10.82 19.50
C THR A 41 -15.72 -11.01 18.32
N VAL A 42 -14.85 -10.04 18.03
CA VAL A 42 -13.87 -10.15 16.94
C VAL A 42 -12.89 -11.30 17.18
N LEU A 43 -12.30 -11.38 18.38
CA LEU A 43 -11.36 -12.46 18.72
C LEU A 43 -12.02 -13.82 18.72
N SER A 44 -13.23 -13.94 19.29
CA SER A 44 -13.99 -15.20 19.25
C SER A 44 -14.27 -15.64 17.82
N ASN A 45 -14.81 -14.74 16.98
CA ASN A 45 -15.11 -15.10 15.59
C ASN A 45 -13.84 -15.44 14.80
N GLY A 46 -12.72 -14.75 15.08
CA GLY A 46 -11.42 -15.05 14.48
C GLY A 46 -10.90 -16.44 14.84
N ILE A 47 -11.00 -16.83 16.12
CA ILE A 47 -10.64 -18.19 16.57
C ILE A 47 -11.54 -19.24 15.89
N LEU A 48 -12.84 -19.01 15.86
CA LEU A 48 -13.78 -19.94 15.21
C LEU A 48 -13.50 -20.07 13.70
N PHE A 49 -13.25 -18.96 13.01
CA PHE A 49 -12.86 -18.97 11.61
C PHE A 49 -11.56 -19.75 11.38
N PHE A 50 -10.56 -19.54 12.23
CA PHE A 50 -9.28 -20.26 12.17
C PHE A 50 -9.46 -21.77 12.35
N VAL A 51 -10.35 -22.18 13.25
CA VAL A 51 -10.73 -23.59 13.45
C VAL A 51 -11.52 -24.15 12.27
N GLU A 52 -12.49 -23.39 11.74
CA GLU A 52 -13.30 -23.77 10.59
C GLU A 52 -12.44 -24.01 9.34
N LYS A 53 -11.40 -23.19 9.14
CA LYS A 53 -10.41 -23.35 8.06
C LYS A 53 -9.37 -24.45 8.33
N GLN A 54 -9.47 -25.14 9.46
CA GLN A 54 -8.55 -26.20 9.88
C GLN A 54 -7.09 -25.73 10.04
N GLU A 55 -6.84 -24.42 10.14
CA GLU A 55 -5.48 -23.88 10.25
C GLU A 55 -4.83 -24.24 11.59
N HIS A 56 -5.63 -24.48 12.63
CA HIS A 56 -5.16 -24.99 13.92
C HIS A 56 -4.54 -26.38 13.81
N GLN A 57 -4.92 -27.19 12.82
CA GLN A 57 -4.31 -28.50 12.61
C GLN A 57 -2.82 -28.40 12.24
N ASN A 58 -2.44 -27.35 11.50
CA ASN A 58 -1.04 -27.07 11.14
C ASN A 58 -0.22 -26.68 12.37
N LEU A 59 -0.80 -25.86 13.26
CA LEU A 59 -0.17 -25.49 14.54
C LEU A 59 -0.02 -26.71 15.45
N ILE A 60 -1.04 -27.55 15.57
CA ILE A 60 -0.96 -28.78 16.36
C ILE A 60 0.15 -29.66 15.81
N THR A 61 0.18 -29.91 14.50
CA THR A 61 1.21 -30.73 13.84
C THR A 61 2.62 -30.20 14.11
N SER A 62 2.83 -28.89 13.97
CA SER A 62 4.14 -28.28 14.22
C SER A 62 4.55 -28.38 15.69
N THR A 63 3.60 -28.16 16.61
CA THR A 63 3.84 -28.23 18.05
C THR A 63 4.16 -29.65 18.51
N VAL A 64 3.41 -30.66 18.08
CA VAL A 64 3.66 -32.05 18.48
C VAL A 64 4.97 -32.59 17.91
N ARG A 65 5.34 -32.16 16.70
CA ARG A 65 6.65 -32.45 16.12
C ARG A 65 7.77 -31.87 16.98
N GLU A 66 7.64 -30.62 17.39
CA GLU A 66 8.65 -29.96 18.21
C GLU A 66 8.78 -30.62 19.59
N ILE A 67 7.66 -30.99 20.22
CA ILE A 67 7.66 -31.74 21.49
C ILE A 67 8.39 -33.07 21.32
N LYS A 68 8.07 -33.83 20.25
CA LYS A 68 8.75 -35.10 19.93
C LYS A 68 10.26 -34.89 19.78
N HIS A 69 10.68 -33.88 19.01
CA HIS A 69 12.09 -33.57 18.80
C HIS A 69 12.79 -33.18 20.10
N TYR A 70 12.16 -32.33 20.91
CA TYR A 70 12.69 -31.90 22.19
C TYR A 70 12.90 -33.08 23.13
N VAL A 71 11.91 -33.97 23.26
CA VAL A 71 11.97 -35.18 24.10
C VAL A 71 13.13 -36.09 23.69
N LEU A 72 13.29 -36.33 22.38
CA LEU A 72 14.39 -37.17 21.87
C LEU A 72 15.76 -36.51 22.04
N ALA A 73 15.86 -35.21 21.81
CA ALA A 73 17.11 -34.46 21.93
C ALA A 73 17.59 -34.32 23.39
N HIS A 74 16.67 -34.37 24.36
CA HIS A 74 16.96 -34.17 25.78
C HIS A 74 16.75 -35.44 26.62
N GLN A 75 17.01 -36.61 26.04
CA GLN A 75 16.87 -37.91 26.72
C GLN A 75 17.68 -37.98 28.03
N GLU A 76 18.88 -37.40 28.08
CA GLU A 76 19.70 -37.40 29.31
C GLU A 76 19.05 -36.57 30.43
N LEU A 77 18.41 -35.44 30.11
CA LEU A 77 17.66 -34.65 31.09
C LEU A 77 16.48 -35.45 31.65
N ILE A 78 15.77 -36.20 30.81
CA ILE A 78 14.68 -37.08 31.24
C ILE A 78 15.23 -38.20 32.13
N ARG A 79 16.37 -38.79 31.78
CA ARG A 79 17.04 -39.82 32.58
C ARG A 79 17.45 -39.30 33.95
N GLU A 80 18.07 -38.13 34.03
CA GLU A 80 18.41 -37.48 35.30
C GLU A 80 17.16 -37.22 36.15
N LYS A 81 16.09 -36.70 35.53
CA LYS A 81 14.84 -36.41 36.24
C LYS A 81 14.17 -37.68 36.76
N VAL A 82 14.16 -38.75 35.96
CA VAL A 82 13.64 -40.06 36.38
C VAL A 82 14.45 -40.59 37.57
N LYS A 83 15.79 -40.55 37.52
CA LYS A 83 16.68 -40.98 38.63
C LYS A 83 16.43 -40.22 39.93
N GLN A 84 16.17 -38.91 39.84
CA GLN A 84 15.89 -38.07 41.01
C GLN A 84 14.57 -38.46 41.68
N GLU A 85 13.52 -38.71 40.89
CA GLU A 85 12.17 -38.99 41.40
C GLU A 85 11.95 -40.49 41.74
N SER A 86 12.75 -41.40 41.16
CA SER A 86 12.60 -42.87 41.33
C SER A 86 13.33 -43.43 42.54
N TYR A 87 14.22 -42.66 43.18
CA TYR A 87 15.22 -43.11 44.16
C TYR A 87 14.65 -43.89 45.36
N SER A 88 13.38 -43.64 45.73
CA SER A 88 12.73 -44.31 46.87
C SER A 88 11.99 -45.61 46.52
N ILE A 89 11.75 -45.90 45.23
CA ILE A 89 10.81 -46.96 44.82
C ILE A 89 11.44 -47.94 43.82
N ILE A 90 12.38 -47.49 42.98
CA ILE A 90 12.90 -48.29 41.86
C ILE A 90 14.39 -48.63 42.07
N PRO A 91 14.81 -49.90 41.92
CA PRO A 91 16.22 -50.29 41.97
C PRO A 91 17.08 -49.56 40.91
N LYS A 92 18.27 -49.08 41.29
CA LYS A 92 19.19 -48.27 40.46
C LYS A 92 19.54 -48.84 39.07
N PHE A 93 19.44 -50.16 38.89
CA PHE A 93 19.72 -50.82 37.61
C PHE A 93 18.56 -50.72 36.60
N ILE A 94 17.37 -50.28 37.03
CA ILE A 94 16.17 -50.14 36.19
C ILE A 94 16.02 -48.70 35.66
N ASP A 95 16.70 -47.72 36.25
CA ASP A 95 16.49 -46.29 35.98
C ASP A 95 16.78 -45.90 34.52
N ASP A 96 17.88 -46.39 33.93
CA ASP A 96 18.26 -46.02 32.56
C ASP A 96 17.31 -46.63 31.52
N THR A 97 16.94 -47.91 31.69
CA THR A 97 16.04 -48.60 30.75
C THR A 97 14.61 -48.04 30.84
N LEU A 98 14.18 -47.64 32.04
CA LEU A 98 12.88 -47.02 32.25
C LEU A 98 12.83 -45.64 31.59
N ALA A 99 13.84 -44.80 31.80
CA ALA A 99 13.93 -43.49 31.17
C ALA A 99 13.90 -43.58 29.64
N ASP A 100 14.62 -44.54 29.06
CA ASP A 100 14.63 -44.77 27.61
C ASP A 100 13.24 -45.20 27.10
N LYS A 101 12.54 -46.08 27.82
CA LYS A 101 11.16 -46.49 27.46
C LYS A 101 10.17 -45.34 27.56
N ILE A 102 10.28 -44.49 28.59
CA ILE A 102 9.42 -43.31 28.75
C ILE A 102 9.66 -42.33 27.60
N THR A 103 10.93 -42.00 27.33
CA THR A 103 11.33 -41.10 26.25
C THR A 103 10.79 -41.58 24.90
N ASN A 104 11.05 -42.84 24.56
CA ASN A 104 10.57 -43.43 23.32
C ASN A 104 9.04 -43.54 23.26
N GLY A 105 8.39 -43.86 24.38
CA GLY A 105 6.93 -43.92 24.47
C GLY A 105 6.26 -42.57 24.22
N ILE A 106 6.78 -41.50 24.83
CA ILE A 106 6.29 -40.14 24.63
C ILE A 106 6.54 -39.70 23.19
N ALA A 107 7.76 -39.90 22.67
CA ALA A 107 8.11 -39.54 21.30
C ALA A 107 7.19 -40.26 20.28
N LYS A 108 6.94 -41.56 20.50
CA LYS A 108 6.03 -42.37 19.67
C LYS A 108 4.60 -41.84 19.73
N TYR A 109 4.08 -41.53 20.93
CA TYR A 109 2.75 -40.97 21.08
C TYR A 109 2.59 -39.65 20.31
N PHE A 110 3.54 -38.72 20.44
CA PHE A 110 3.49 -37.47 19.68
C PHE A 110 3.70 -37.65 18.18
N GLN A 111 4.45 -38.67 17.75
CA GLN A 111 4.52 -39.07 16.35
C GLN A 111 3.16 -39.56 15.83
N GLU A 112 2.45 -40.38 16.61
CA GLU A 112 1.10 -40.84 16.25
C GLU A 112 0.13 -39.66 16.10
N VAL A 113 0.18 -38.69 17.03
CA VAL A 113 -0.59 -37.45 16.93
C VAL A 113 -0.19 -36.66 15.68
N GLU A 114 1.12 -36.55 15.39
CA GLU A 114 1.62 -35.84 14.20
C GLU A 114 1.03 -36.43 12.91
N THR A 115 1.08 -37.75 12.74
CA THR A 115 0.71 -38.42 11.48
C THR A 115 -0.78 -38.71 11.34
N ASN A 116 -1.53 -38.86 12.44
CA ASN A 116 -2.95 -39.16 12.40
C ASN A 116 -3.78 -37.89 12.60
N VAL A 117 -4.36 -37.38 11.52
CA VAL A 117 -5.25 -36.19 11.54
C VAL A 117 -6.51 -36.43 12.39
N GLN A 118 -6.97 -37.66 12.52
CA GLN A 118 -8.15 -38.04 13.30
C GLN A 118 -7.83 -38.45 14.74
N HIS A 119 -6.60 -38.20 15.21
CA HIS A 119 -6.17 -38.59 16.55
C HIS A 119 -7.06 -37.95 17.64
N PRO A 120 -7.50 -38.69 18.67
CA PRO A 120 -8.39 -38.18 19.73
C PRO A 120 -7.89 -36.88 20.39
N LEU A 121 -6.58 -36.79 20.66
CA LEU A 121 -5.97 -35.58 21.23
C LEU A 121 -6.18 -34.33 20.35
N ARG A 122 -6.13 -34.46 19.02
CA ARG A 122 -6.37 -33.32 18.11
C ARG A 122 -7.80 -32.81 18.25
N ARG A 123 -8.77 -33.72 18.33
CA ARG A 123 -10.19 -33.40 18.53
C ARG A 123 -10.43 -32.76 19.90
N GLU A 124 -9.76 -33.25 20.94
CA GLU A 124 -9.85 -32.66 22.27
C GLU A 124 -9.28 -31.23 22.30
N ILE A 125 -8.13 -31.01 21.67
CA ILE A 125 -7.54 -29.66 21.55
C ILE A 125 -8.50 -28.72 20.80
N GLU A 126 -9.04 -29.16 19.67
CA GLU A 126 -10.02 -28.37 18.90
C GLU A 126 -11.25 -28.02 19.75
N ALA A 127 -11.83 -29.00 20.45
CA ALA A 127 -12.97 -28.76 21.34
C ALA A 127 -12.65 -27.74 22.44
N LYS A 128 -11.44 -27.81 23.04
CA LYS A 128 -10.99 -26.83 24.03
C LYS A 128 -10.78 -25.44 23.43
N VAL A 129 -10.25 -25.33 22.21
CA VAL A 129 -10.09 -24.04 21.52
C VAL A 129 -11.46 -23.40 21.20
N ILE A 130 -12.43 -24.20 20.73
CA ILE A 130 -13.80 -23.74 20.49
C ILE A 130 -14.46 -23.30 21.80
N ALA A 131 -14.34 -24.10 22.86
CA ALA A 131 -14.87 -23.76 24.18
C ALA A 131 -14.26 -22.46 24.70
N PHE A 132 -12.93 -22.31 24.59
CA PHE A 132 -12.22 -21.10 24.96
C PHE A 132 -12.68 -19.86 24.17
N SER A 133 -12.94 -20.01 22.87
CA SER A 133 -13.54 -18.95 22.07
C SER A 133 -14.91 -18.53 22.61
N SER A 134 -15.73 -19.49 23.04
CA SER A 134 -17.03 -19.21 23.67
C SER A 134 -16.86 -18.49 25.02
N GLU A 135 -15.89 -18.89 25.83
CA GLU A 135 -15.57 -18.17 27.08
C GLU A 135 -15.15 -16.72 26.82
N ILE A 136 -14.29 -16.47 25.82
CA ILE A 136 -13.87 -15.12 25.45
C ILE A 136 -15.08 -14.25 25.12
N LYS A 137 -16.05 -14.80 24.41
CA LYS A 137 -17.25 -14.07 23.98
C LYS A 137 -18.20 -13.78 25.13
N ASN A 138 -18.41 -14.75 26.02
CA ASN A 138 -19.55 -14.73 26.94
C ASN A 138 -19.17 -14.41 28.39
N GLU A 139 -17.91 -14.56 28.79
CA GLU A 139 -17.51 -14.36 30.19
C GLU A 139 -16.98 -12.94 30.47
N GLU A 140 -17.48 -12.35 31.55
CA GLU A 140 -17.12 -11.00 32.00
C GLU A 140 -15.61 -10.85 32.26
N LYS A 141 -14.94 -11.91 32.74
CA LYS A 141 -13.49 -11.91 32.99
C LYS A 141 -12.69 -11.53 31.74
N TRP A 142 -13.11 -12.04 30.58
CA TRP A 142 -12.47 -11.78 29.28
C TRP A 142 -12.84 -10.41 28.74
N GLN A 143 -14.11 -10.00 28.89
CA GLN A 143 -14.54 -8.65 28.52
C GLN A 143 -13.74 -7.58 29.25
N LYS A 144 -13.56 -7.73 30.56
CA LYS A 144 -12.75 -6.79 31.35
C LYS A 144 -11.30 -6.80 30.91
N LYS A 145 -10.68 -7.98 30.77
CA LYS A 145 -9.26 -8.10 30.42
C LYS A 145 -8.95 -7.57 29.01
N LEU A 146 -9.81 -7.85 28.04
CA LEU A 146 -9.64 -7.40 26.65
C LEU A 146 -9.91 -5.91 26.51
N ASN A 147 -10.90 -5.36 27.21
CA ASN A 147 -11.11 -3.91 27.24
C ASN A 147 -9.95 -3.18 27.94
N GLN A 148 -9.42 -3.71 29.04
CA GLN A 148 -8.21 -3.14 29.67
C GLN A 148 -7.01 -3.14 28.72
N LEU A 149 -6.80 -4.22 27.97
CA LEU A 149 -5.75 -4.29 26.96
C LEU A 149 -6.01 -3.28 25.83
N LYS A 150 -7.25 -3.18 25.34
CA LYS A 150 -7.66 -2.19 24.34
C LYS A 150 -7.35 -0.77 24.82
N ASP A 151 -7.81 -0.41 26.01
CA ASP A 151 -7.60 0.92 26.59
C ASP A 151 -6.11 1.22 26.77
N TYR A 152 -5.32 0.24 27.21
CA TYR A 152 -3.87 0.36 27.32
C TYR A 152 -3.19 0.66 25.98
N LEU A 153 -3.62 -0.03 24.90
CA LEU A 153 -3.11 0.15 23.54
C LEU A 153 -3.59 1.46 22.90
N LEU A 154 -4.76 1.97 23.30
CA LEU A 154 -5.35 3.20 22.79
C LEU A 154 -4.90 4.48 23.50
N ARG A 155 -3.99 4.37 24.48
CA ARG A 155 -3.38 5.54 25.13
C ARG A 155 -2.63 6.39 24.12
N GLU A 156 -2.70 7.71 24.29
CA GLU A 156 -2.23 8.67 23.29
C GLU A 156 -0.73 8.57 23.01
N ASP A 157 0.08 8.31 24.04
CA ASP A 157 1.51 8.06 23.92
C ASP A 157 1.81 6.81 23.07
N LYS A 158 1.02 5.75 23.18
CA LYS A 158 1.22 4.49 22.46
C LYS A 158 0.68 4.49 21.05
N VAL A 159 -0.49 5.08 20.83
CA VAL A 159 -1.10 5.07 19.49
C VAL A 159 -0.24 5.82 18.48
N ASN A 160 0.36 6.95 18.86
CA ASN A 160 1.21 7.71 17.95
C ASN A 160 2.50 6.96 17.61
N ASP A 161 3.12 6.28 18.59
CA ASP A 161 4.28 5.42 18.36
C ASP A 161 3.92 4.28 17.38
N TYR A 162 2.80 3.58 17.61
CA TYR A 162 2.34 2.51 16.72
C TYR A 162 1.97 3.02 15.32
N ALA A 163 1.31 4.17 15.24
CA ALA A 163 0.96 4.79 13.96
C ALA A 163 2.21 5.16 13.15
N LYS A 164 3.26 5.63 13.83
CA LYS A 164 4.55 5.92 13.22
C LYS A 164 5.22 4.66 12.72
N ASP A 165 5.30 3.61 13.54
CA ASP A 165 5.92 2.34 13.14
C ASP A 165 5.18 1.72 11.92
N ILE A 166 3.85 1.80 11.92
CA ILE A 166 3.02 1.37 10.78
C ILE A 166 3.36 2.21 9.54
N TRP A 167 3.43 3.54 9.68
CA TRP A 167 3.75 4.41 8.57
C TRP A 167 5.15 4.15 8.01
N ASP A 168 6.14 4.02 8.89
CA ASP A 168 7.54 3.73 8.52
C ASP A 168 7.65 2.38 7.81
N ALA A 169 6.94 1.35 8.29
CA ALA A 169 6.88 0.05 7.65
C ALA A 169 6.22 0.10 6.26
N ILE A 170 5.09 0.82 6.12
CA ILE A 170 4.39 1.02 4.85
C ILE A 170 5.29 1.78 3.87
N LYS A 171 5.86 2.90 4.31
CA LYS A 171 6.76 3.74 3.51
C LYS A 171 7.97 2.95 3.04
N SER A 172 8.63 2.22 3.94
CA SER A 172 9.78 1.36 3.61
C SER A 172 9.40 0.28 2.59
N THR A 173 8.29 -0.42 2.83
CA THR A 173 7.82 -1.48 1.91
C THR A 173 7.50 -0.92 0.53
N LEU A 174 6.76 0.20 0.45
CA LEU A 174 6.42 0.84 -0.82
C LEU A 174 7.67 1.32 -1.57
N VAL A 175 8.59 1.99 -0.87
CA VAL A 175 9.84 2.46 -1.49
C VAL A 175 10.66 1.28 -2.01
N GLN A 176 10.79 0.21 -1.22
CA GLN A 176 11.53 -0.99 -1.61
C GLN A 176 10.90 -1.68 -2.83
N GLU A 177 9.58 -1.89 -2.80
CA GLU A 177 8.87 -2.61 -3.86
C GLU A 177 8.75 -1.80 -5.16
N LEU A 178 8.65 -0.48 -5.07
CA LEU A 178 8.54 0.43 -6.22
C LEU A 178 9.90 0.82 -6.81
N SER A 179 10.98 0.83 -6.02
CA SER A 179 12.34 1.10 -6.52
C SER A 179 13.00 -0.12 -7.18
N SER A 180 12.61 -1.34 -6.80
CA SER A 180 13.22 -2.57 -7.32
C SER A 180 12.61 -2.99 -8.68
N ASN A 181 13.42 -3.54 -9.60
CA ASN A 181 12.91 -4.11 -10.86
C ASN A 181 12.20 -5.45 -10.60
N ASP A 182 11.00 -5.62 -11.18
CA ASP A 182 10.16 -6.83 -11.13
C ASP A 182 9.87 -7.43 -9.74
N THR A 183 9.13 -6.68 -8.91
CA THR A 183 8.57 -7.19 -7.64
C THR A 183 7.19 -7.80 -7.80
N VAL A 184 6.77 -8.61 -6.81
CA VAL A 184 5.42 -9.21 -6.73
C VAL A 184 4.35 -8.13 -6.81
N LEU A 185 4.56 -6.99 -6.14
CA LEU A 185 3.65 -5.84 -6.20
C LEU A 185 3.55 -5.23 -7.61
N LYS A 186 4.68 -4.97 -8.28
CA LYS A 186 4.65 -4.45 -9.67
C LYS A 186 3.95 -5.43 -10.62
N THR A 187 4.13 -6.72 -10.41
CA THR A 187 3.46 -7.78 -11.18
C THR A 187 1.96 -7.80 -10.90
N TYR A 188 1.56 -7.70 -9.64
CA TYR A 188 0.15 -7.61 -9.23
C TYR A 188 -0.53 -6.35 -9.79
N LEU A 189 0.11 -5.19 -9.68
CA LEU A 189 -0.35 -3.92 -10.26
C LEU A 189 -0.46 -4.04 -11.78
N ARG A 190 0.53 -4.65 -12.45
CA ARG A 190 0.50 -4.88 -13.90
C ARG A 190 -0.70 -5.73 -14.32
N ASN A 191 -0.95 -6.82 -13.60
CA ASN A 191 -2.06 -7.71 -13.89
C ASN A 191 -3.40 -7.00 -13.68
N ASN A 192 -3.57 -6.28 -12.56
CA ASN A 192 -4.81 -5.55 -12.28
C ASN A 192 -5.04 -4.39 -13.27
N ILE A 193 -4.00 -3.64 -13.65
CA ILE A 193 -4.10 -2.58 -14.66
C ILE A 193 -4.42 -3.17 -16.03
N ALA A 194 -3.84 -4.32 -16.39
CA ALA A 194 -4.17 -5.02 -17.63
C ALA A 194 -5.64 -5.50 -17.63
N THR A 195 -6.09 -6.12 -16.54
CA THR A 195 -7.49 -6.53 -16.36
C THR A 195 -8.44 -5.34 -16.41
N LEU A 196 -8.10 -4.23 -15.75
CA LEU A 196 -8.89 -3.00 -15.77
C LEU A 196 -8.93 -2.40 -17.19
N SER A 197 -7.81 -2.34 -17.89
CA SER A 197 -7.73 -1.87 -19.28
C SER A 197 -8.58 -2.72 -20.23
N GLN A 198 -8.57 -4.04 -20.04
CA GLN A 198 -9.38 -4.97 -20.84
C GLN A 198 -10.87 -4.81 -20.55
N ASN A 199 -11.25 -4.64 -19.27
CA ASN A 199 -12.61 -4.37 -18.86
C ASN A 199 -13.11 -3.01 -19.35
N LEU A 200 -12.27 -1.97 -19.33
CA LEU A 200 -12.57 -0.67 -19.89
C LEU A 200 -12.79 -0.76 -21.41
N LYS A 201 -11.91 -1.44 -22.15
CA LYS A 201 -12.01 -1.57 -23.60
C LYS A 201 -13.32 -2.25 -24.03
N ASN A 202 -13.80 -3.18 -23.22
CA ASN A 202 -14.99 -3.98 -23.52
C ASN A 202 -16.30 -3.40 -22.94
N ASN A 203 -16.26 -2.32 -22.16
CA ASN A 203 -17.43 -1.77 -21.49
C ASN A 203 -17.56 -0.24 -21.67
N THR A 204 -18.34 0.15 -22.68
CA THR A 204 -18.59 1.55 -23.06
C THR A 204 -19.28 2.36 -21.96
N ALA A 205 -20.14 1.73 -21.14
CA ALA A 205 -20.80 2.41 -20.03
C ALA A 205 -19.82 2.75 -18.90
N LEU A 206 -18.81 1.89 -18.69
CA LEU A 206 -17.75 2.10 -17.70
C LEU A 206 -16.75 3.17 -18.17
N GLN A 207 -16.44 3.21 -19.48
CA GLN A 207 -15.66 4.31 -20.09
C GLN A 207 -16.32 5.67 -19.85
N TYR A 208 -17.62 5.79 -20.14
CA TYR A 208 -18.34 7.06 -19.96
C TYR A 208 -18.36 7.54 -18.50
N LYS A 209 -18.54 6.62 -17.54
CA LYS A 209 -18.49 6.93 -16.11
C LYS A 209 -17.10 7.41 -15.68
N ILE A 210 -16.05 6.73 -16.14
CA ILE A 210 -14.66 7.11 -15.83
C ILE A 210 -14.34 8.46 -16.46
N ASP A 211 -14.70 8.72 -17.71
CA ASP A 211 -14.47 10.01 -18.36
C ASP A 211 -15.15 11.17 -17.61
N CYS A 212 -16.40 10.98 -17.20
CA CYS A 212 -17.11 11.98 -16.40
C CYS A 212 -16.45 12.20 -15.04
N TRP A 213 -16.01 11.14 -14.37
CA TRP A 213 -15.32 11.24 -13.09
C TRP A 213 -13.94 11.92 -13.21
N VAL A 214 -13.15 11.54 -14.21
CA VAL A 214 -11.83 12.14 -14.50
C VAL A 214 -12.00 13.60 -14.87
N ARG A 215 -12.95 13.96 -15.74
CA ARG A 215 -13.24 15.37 -16.08
C ARG A 215 -13.62 16.18 -14.85
N ALA A 216 -14.51 15.66 -14.00
CA ALA A 216 -14.93 16.36 -12.79
C ALA A 216 -13.76 16.57 -11.80
N LYS A 217 -12.92 15.55 -11.60
CA LYS A 217 -11.77 15.63 -10.70
C LYS A 217 -10.64 16.48 -11.25
N ALA A 218 -10.33 16.36 -12.54
CA ALA A 218 -9.35 17.20 -13.22
C ALA A 218 -9.77 18.67 -13.18
N TYR A 219 -11.03 18.99 -13.47
CA TYR A 219 -11.58 20.34 -13.38
C TYR A 219 -11.46 20.92 -11.96
N HIS A 220 -11.83 20.13 -10.95
CA HIS A 220 -11.71 20.54 -9.54
C HIS A 220 -10.25 20.76 -9.11
N TYR A 221 -9.32 19.93 -9.60
CA TYR A 221 -7.89 20.05 -9.28
C TYR A 221 -7.24 21.26 -9.99
N LEU A 222 -7.61 21.49 -11.26
CA LEU A 222 -7.16 22.65 -12.05
C LEU A 222 -7.63 23.97 -11.42
N LEU A 223 -8.89 24.03 -10.98
CA LEU A 223 -9.45 25.21 -10.28
C LEU A 223 -8.79 25.49 -8.94
N ARG A 224 -8.25 24.47 -8.26
CA ARG A 224 -7.59 24.63 -6.96
C ARG A 224 -6.12 25.08 -7.07
N ASN A 225 -5.50 24.93 -8.25
CA ASN A 225 -4.08 25.23 -8.52
C ASN A 225 -3.87 26.26 -9.66
N THR A 226 -4.84 27.15 -9.90
CA THR A 226 -4.87 28.11 -11.03
C THR A 226 -3.61 28.97 -11.16
N HIS A 227 -2.98 29.35 -10.03
CA HIS A 227 -1.76 30.16 -10.04
C HIS A 227 -0.56 29.47 -10.72
N LYS A 228 -0.37 28.16 -10.50
CA LYS A 228 0.81 27.42 -11.05
C LYS A 228 0.71 27.17 -12.55
N PHE A 229 -0.51 27.07 -13.09
CA PHE A 229 -0.73 26.88 -14.53
C PHE A 229 -0.72 28.19 -15.31
N GLY A 230 -1.17 29.30 -14.71
CA GLY A 230 -1.05 30.63 -15.31
C GLY A 230 0.40 31.03 -15.57
N GLU A 231 1.31 30.62 -14.66
CA GLU A 231 2.75 30.82 -14.79
C GLU A 231 3.36 30.02 -15.96
N LEU A 232 2.98 28.74 -16.12
CA LEU A 232 3.42 27.87 -17.22
C LEU A 232 2.93 28.32 -18.60
N ILE A 233 1.69 28.80 -18.69
CA ILE A 233 1.14 29.32 -19.95
C ILE A 233 1.82 30.66 -20.30
N SER A 234 2.02 31.53 -19.31
CA SER A 234 2.70 32.81 -19.52
C SER A 234 4.14 32.60 -19.98
N SER A 235 4.90 31.72 -19.33
CA SER A 235 6.30 31.42 -19.69
C SER A 235 6.43 30.78 -21.09
N THR A 236 5.40 30.05 -21.54
CA THR A 236 5.40 29.43 -22.87
C THR A 236 5.03 30.44 -23.96
N MET A 237 4.10 31.37 -23.69
CA MET A 237 3.73 32.44 -24.63
C MET A 237 4.81 33.53 -24.74
N GLU A 238 5.57 33.79 -23.68
CA GLU A 238 6.65 34.80 -23.68
C GLU A 238 7.78 34.44 -24.65
N ASN A 239 8.04 33.13 -24.85
CA ASN A 239 9.01 32.64 -25.84
C ASN A 239 8.51 32.64 -27.30
N TRP A 240 7.20 32.72 -27.53
CA TRP A 240 6.62 32.68 -28.88
C TRP A 240 6.52 34.06 -29.55
N GLN A 241 6.30 35.13 -28.78
CA GLN A 241 6.10 36.46 -29.36
C GLN A 241 7.38 37.07 -29.96
N GLY A 242 8.56 36.78 -29.41
CA GLY A 242 9.80 37.40 -29.90
C GLY A 242 10.25 36.93 -31.30
N LYS A 243 10.03 35.65 -31.64
CA LYS A 243 10.59 35.04 -32.86
C LYS A 243 9.65 35.13 -34.06
N GLU A 244 8.33 35.06 -33.84
CA GLU A 244 7.36 35.19 -34.92
C GLU A 244 7.02 36.64 -35.27
N LEU A 245 6.99 37.59 -34.30
CA LEU A 245 6.76 39.00 -34.63
C LEU A 245 7.93 39.60 -35.43
N SER A 246 9.19 39.27 -35.11
CA SER A 246 10.34 39.83 -35.81
C SER A 246 10.34 39.45 -37.30
N ASN A 247 10.07 38.19 -37.62
CA ASN A 247 10.04 37.72 -39.02
C ASN A 247 8.82 38.25 -39.79
N LYS A 248 7.66 38.44 -39.13
CA LYS A 248 6.47 39.01 -39.77
C LYS A 248 6.57 40.52 -39.97
N LEU A 249 7.22 41.24 -39.06
CA LEU A 249 7.50 42.67 -39.24
C LEU A 249 8.48 42.91 -40.39
N GLU A 250 9.53 42.10 -40.53
CA GLU A 250 10.54 42.29 -41.56
C GLU A 250 10.00 41.98 -42.98
N LEU A 251 9.10 40.99 -43.11
CA LEU A 251 8.49 40.61 -44.38
C LEU A 251 7.38 41.57 -44.87
N GLU A 252 6.62 42.19 -43.95
CA GLU A 252 5.48 43.05 -44.31
C GLU A 252 5.86 44.55 -44.36
N VAL A 253 6.85 45.02 -43.58
CA VAL A 253 7.19 46.47 -43.52
C VAL A 253 8.11 46.91 -44.67
N GLY A 254 8.89 46.01 -45.27
CA GLY A 254 9.81 46.34 -46.37
C GLY A 254 9.12 46.76 -47.68
N LYS A 255 7.89 46.29 -47.93
CA LYS A 255 7.13 46.57 -49.17
C LYS A 255 6.39 47.91 -49.13
N ASP A 256 5.77 48.26 -48.01
CA ASP A 256 4.92 49.45 -47.90
C ASP A 256 5.72 50.77 -47.91
N LEU A 257 6.94 50.77 -47.38
CA LEU A 257 7.79 51.98 -47.43
C LEU A 257 8.20 52.36 -48.87
N GLN A 258 8.25 51.40 -49.80
CA GLN A 258 8.58 51.66 -51.20
C GLN A 258 7.39 52.23 -51.98
N PHE A 259 6.15 51.86 -51.63
CA PHE A 259 4.94 52.38 -52.28
C PHE A 259 4.78 53.90 -52.09
N ILE A 260 5.14 54.42 -50.92
CA ILE A 260 5.13 55.88 -50.67
C ILE A 260 6.13 56.59 -51.58
N ARG A 261 7.32 56.00 -51.80
CA ARG A 261 8.35 56.58 -52.67
C ARG A 261 7.93 56.58 -54.14
N VAL A 262 7.35 55.48 -54.64
CA VAL A 262 6.88 55.38 -56.02
C VAL A 262 5.68 56.30 -56.28
N ASN A 263 4.67 56.29 -55.40
CA ASN A 263 3.52 57.18 -55.54
C ASN A 263 3.90 58.66 -55.44
N GLY A 264 4.86 59.01 -54.58
CA GLY A 264 5.40 60.38 -54.48
C GLY A 264 6.05 60.85 -55.79
N THR A 265 6.85 60.02 -56.46
CA THR A 265 7.44 60.36 -57.77
C THR A 265 6.41 60.41 -58.90
N LEU A 266 5.38 59.55 -58.86
CA LEU A 266 4.35 59.49 -59.89
C LEU A 266 3.43 60.72 -59.82
N VAL A 267 2.98 61.08 -58.62
CA VAL A 267 2.14 62.27 -58.41
C VAL A 267 2.94 63.55 -58.68
N GLY A 268 4.18 63.63 -58.18
CA GLY A 268 5.05 64.77 -58.45
C GLY A 268 5.35 64.96 -59.95
N GLY A 269 5.56 63.87 -60.70
CA GLY A 269 5.77 63.90 -62.14
C GLY A 269 4.53 64.36 -62.92
N ILE A 270 3.34 63.88 -62.56
CA ILE A 270 2.08 64.27 -63.21
C ILE A 270 1.74 65.73 -62.93
N VAL A 271 1.88 66.19 -61.67
CA VAL A 271 1.66 67.59 -61.31
C VAL A 271 2.67 68.50 -62.01
N GLY A 272 3.94 68.10 -62.08
CA GLY A 272 4.97 68.84 -62.83
C GLY A 272 4.65 68.96 -64.33
N LEU A 273 4.17 67.88 -64.95
CA LEU A 273 3.72 67.89 -66.36
C LEU A 273 2.51 68.81 -66.58
N ILE A 274 1.54 68.80 -65.67
CA ILE A 274 0.36 69.67 -65.75
C ILE A 274 0.77 71.13 -65.62
N ILE A 275 1.61 71.47 -64.64
CA ILE A 275 2.11 72.84 -64.47
C ILE A 275 2.91 73.29 -65.70
N HIS A 276 3.78 72.42 -66.24
CA HIS A 276 4.54 72.73 -67.45
C HIS A 276 3.65 72.95 -68.67
N ALA A 277 2.61 72.12 -68.86
CA ALA A 277 1.67 72.25 -69.97
C ALA A 277 0.85 73.54 -69.89
N VAL A 278 0.34 73.89 -68.69
CA VAL A 278 -0.40 75.13 -68.47
C VAL A 278 0.50 76.36 -68.66
N SER A 279 1.74 76.31 -68.17
CA SER A 279 2.71 77.41 -68.32
C SER A 279 3.21 77.63 -69.75
N ARG A 280 3.03 76.66 -70.66
CA ARG A 280 3.47 76.77 -72.06
C ARG A 280 2.34 77.20 -73.01
N PHE A 281 1.09 77.14 -72.54
CA PHE A 281 -0.12 77.48 -73.30
C PHE A 281 -0.73 78.83 -72.90
N LEU A 282 -0.27 79.40 -71.77
CA LEU A 282 -0.45 80.79 -71.33
C LEU A 282 0.79 81.61 -71.71
#